data_AF-A0A0C4EQW9-F1
#
_entry.id   AF-A0A0C4EQW9-F1
#
_cell.length_a   1.000
_cell.length_b   1.000
_cell.length_c   1.000
_cell.angle_alpha   90.00
_cell.angle_beta   90.00
_cell.angle_gamma   90.00
#
_symmetry.space_group_name_H-M   'P 1'
#
loop_
_entity.id
_entity.type
_entity.pdbx_description
1 polymer ?
#
loop_
_entity_poly.entity_id
_entity_poly.type
_entity_poly.pdbx_seq_one_letter_code
_entity_poly.pdbx_strand_id
1 'polypeptide(L)'
;MDGVIADPPRARMVKIKPQDKALKFSGSDVEQFLDDYELAAELDDWTKLKAAMLSYWVDVDKALFTERDVGTLVDQWVQKGGVSLVSDYHAFRKAWDPVQAYLVSKSHVESAEELKKPFYQAFSDGFQSRIRDQLIKDNT
;
A
#
# COMPACT_ATOMS: atom_id res chain seq x y z
N MET A 1 -27.27 -45.79 -13.12
CA MET A 1 -26.23 -46.69 -12.63
C MET A 1 -24.93 -46.31 -13.34
N ASP A 2 -24.48 -45.07 -13.19
CA ASP A 2 -23.79 -44.47 -12.02
C ASP A 2 -22.34 -44.93 -11.92
N GLY A 3 -21.45 -43.94 -11.91
CA GLY A 3 -20.06 -44.11 -11.48
C GLY A 3 -19.04 -43.43 -12.38
N VAL A 4 -19.00 -42.10 -12.39
CA VAL A 4 -17.95 -41.32 -13.04
C VAL A 4 -17.46 -40.23 -12.09
N ILE A 5 -16.16 -40.32 -11.76
CA ILE A 5 -15.20 -39.26 -11.42
C ILE A 5 -15.35 -38.69 -9.98
N ALA A 6 -14.34 -38.35 -9.19
CA ALA A 6 -12.93 -37.97 -9.40
C ALA A 6 -12.16 -38.07 -8.08
N ASP A 7 -10.83 -38.17 -8.19
CA ASP A 7 -9.88 -37.74 -7.16
C ASP A 7 -10.12 -36.25 -6.78
N PRO A 8 -10.19 -35.87 -5.48
CA PRO A 8 -10.46 -34.50 -5.09
C PRO A 8 -9.23 -33.60 -5.39
N PRO A 9 -9.43 -32.40 -5.98
CA PRO A 9 -8.33 -31.61 -6.49
C PRO A 9 -7.53 -30.99 -5.34
N ARG A 10 -6.20 -31.19 -5.37
CA ARG A 10 -5.21 -30.49 -4.52
C ARG A 10 -5.56 -29.00 -4.41
N ALA A 11 -6.00 -28.60 -3.22
CA ALA A 11 -6.38 -27.23 -2.90
C ALA A 11 -5.23 -26.27 -3.21
N ARG A 12 -5.53 -25.22 -3.98
CA ARG A 12 -4.61 -24.11 -4.22
C ARG A 12 -4.58 -23.25 -2.96
N MET A 13 -3.44 -23.23 -2.27
CA MET A 13 -3.21 -22.39 -1.09
C MET A 13 -3.30 -20.91 -1.46
N VAL A 14 -4.18 -20.15 -0.80
CA VAL A 14 -4.30 -18.70 -0.98
C VAL A 14 -3.71 -18.00 0.23
N LYS A 15 -2.85 -17.00 -0.02
CA LYS A 15 -2.10 -16.25 1.00
C LYS A 15 -3.03 -15.27 1.72
N ILE A 16 -3.38 -15.57 2.98
CA ILE A 16 -4.22 -14.72 3.83
C ILE A 16 -3.32 -13.77 4.63
N LYS A 17 -3.62 -12.47 4.62
CA LYS A 17 -3.00 -11.48 5.49
C LYS A 17 -3.90 -11.23 6.71
N PRO A 18 -3.33 -11.12 7.92
CA PRO A 18 -4.10 -11.11 9.13
C PRO A 18 -4.70 -9.74 9.33
N GLN A 19 -5.86 -9.75 9.92
CA GLN A 19 -6.41 -8.57 10.50
C GLN A 19 -6.88 -9.07 11.89
N ASP A 20 -6.32 -8.56 12.97
CA ASP A 20 -6.97 -8.16 14.24
C ASP A 20 -5.87 -7.42 14.98
N LYS A 21 -6.09 -6.15 15.31
CA LYS A 21 -5.01 -5.27 15.79
C LYS A 21 -4.68 -5.54 17.26
N ALA A 22 -5.51 -6.29 17.99
CA ALA A 22 -5.21 -6.80 19.34
C ALA A 22 -4.80 -8.28 19.34
N LEU A 23 -5.29 -9.07 18.38
CA LEU A 23 -4.77 -10.40 18.08
C LEU A 23 -3.51 -10.22 17.22
N LYS A 24 -2.37 -9.96 17.86
CA LYS A 24 -1.07 -10.09 17.18
C LYS A 24 -0.93 -11.54 16.73
N PHE A 25 -1.47 -11.88 15.57
CA PHE A 25 -1.13 -13.10 14.87
C PHE A 25 0.30 -12.89 14.39
N SER A 26 1.25 -13.22 15.26
CA SER A 26 2.69 -13.18 15.02
C SER A 26 3.14 -14.28 14.04
N GLY A 27 2.21 -15.09 13.53
CA GLY A 27 2.50 -16.31 12.77
C GLY A 27 2.87 -17.51 13.66
N SER A 28 2.60 -17.43 14.96
CA SER A 28 3.01 -18.46 15.94
C SER A 28 2.04 -19.65 16.04
N ASP A 29 0.75 -19.44 15.75
CA ASP A 29 -0.32 -20.44 15.94
C ASP A 29 -1.13 -20.64 14.64
N VAL A 30 -0.42 -20.78 13.52
CA VAL A 30 -1.00 -20.97 12.19
C VAL A 30 -1.85 -22.24 12.12
N GLU A 31 -1.45 -23.30 12.83
CA GLU A 31 -2.16 -24.60 12.82
C GLU A 31 -3.52 -24.53 13.49
N GLN A 32 -3.65 -23.90 14.67
CA GLN A 32 -4.95 -23.72 15.34
C GLN A 32 -5.91 -22.86 14.52
N PHE A 33 -5.40 -21.83 13.84
CA PHE A 33 -6.21 -21.02 12.93
C PHE A 33 -6.71 -21.81 11.71
N LEU A 34 -5.90 -22.74 11.20
CA LEU A 34 -6.29 -23.62 10.10
C LEU A 34 -7.30 -24.68 10.55
N ASP A 35 -7.17 -25.23 11.76
CA ASP A 35 -8.14 -26.16 12.35
C ASP A 35 -9.50 -25.48 12.58
N ASP A 36 -9.51 -24.26 13.13
CA ASP A 36 -10.74 -23.48 13.33
C ASP A 36 -11.38 -23.08 11.97
N TYR A 37 -10.55 -22.82 10.95
CA TYR A 37 -10.99 -22.54 9.58
C TYR A 37 -11.60 -23.76 8.90
N GLU A 38 -11.01 -24.95 9.04
CA GLU A 38 -11.53 -26.21 8.52
C GLU A 38 -12.85 -26.56 9.22
N LEU A 39 -12.91 -26.43 10.55
CA LEU A 39 -14.12 -26.66 11.34
C LEU A 39 -15.26 -25.68 10.98
N ALA A 40 -14.95 -24.40 10.77
CA ALA A 40 -15.94 -23.39 10.40
C ALA A 40 -16.37 -23.44 8.93
N ALA A 41 -15.56 -24.05 8.05
CA ALA A 41 -15.93 -24.33 6.68
C ALA A 41 -16.84 -25.59 6.57
N GLU A 42 -16.68 -26.54 7.49
CA GLU A 42 -17.57 -27.71 7.60
C GLU A 42 -18.91 -27.40 8.27
N LEU A 43 -18.95 -26.43 9.19
CA LEU A 43 -20.18 -25.96 9.82
C LEU A 43 -20.85 -24.88 8.95
N ASP A 44 -22.16 -25.00 8.72
CA ASP A 44 -23.04 -24.19 7.83
C ASP A 44 -23.03 -22.65 8.08
N ASP A 45 -22.18 -22.16 8.99
CA ASP A 45 -22.01 -20.76 9.37
C ASP A 45 -21.00 -19.99 8.49
N TRP A 46 -20.57 -20.58 7.36
CA TRP A 46 -19.76 -19.91 6.33
C TRP A 46 -20.31 -18.52 5.96
N THR A 47 -21.63 -18.36 5.91
CA THR A 47 -22.27 -17.09 5.57
C THR A 47 -22.01 -16.01 6.62
N LYS A 48 -22.04 -16.36 7.91
CA LYS A 48 -21.74 -15.41 9.00
C LYS A 48 -20.26 -15.09 9.07
N LEU A 49 -19.40 -16.10 8.88
CA LEU A 49 -17.95 -15.93 8.85
C LEU A 49 -17.55 -15.03 7.67
N LYS A 50 -18.08 -15.27 6.47
CA LYS A 50 -17.85 -14.44 5.28
C LYS A 50 -18.33 -13.00 5.50
N ALA A 51 -19.46 -12.79 6.14
CA ALA A 51 -19.95 -11.45 6.47
C ALA A 51 -19.02 -10.72 7.46
N ALA A 52 -18.54 -11.42 8.49
CA ALA A 52 -17.56 -10.89 9.43
C ALA A 52 -16.24 -10.55 8.71
N MET A 53 -15.71 -11.46 7.87
CA MET A 53 -14.50 -11.23 7.08
C MET A 53 -14.64 -10.06 6.11
N LEU A 54 -15.78 -9.93 5.42
CA LEU A 54 -16.02 -8.80 4.51
C LEU A 54 -16.17 -7.49 5.25
N SER A 55 -16.90 -7.46 6.38
CA SER A 55 -17.01 -6.28 7.25
C SER A 55 -15.66 -5.82 7.78
N TYR A 56 -14.74 -6.77 7.90
CA TYR A 56 -13.48 -6.58 8.54
C TYR A 56 -12.37 -6.19 7.56
N TRP A 57 -12.33 -6.85 6.40
CA TRP A 57 -11.41 -6.57 5.31
C TRP A 57 -11.79 -5.35 4.46
N VAL A 58 -13.04 -4.86 4.58
CA VAL A 58 -13.51 -3.60 3.97
C VAL A 58 -12.63 -2.39 4.36
N ASP A 59 -11.96 -2.44 5.51
CA ASP A 59 -11.09 -1.36 5.99
C ASP A 59 -9.62 -1.50 5.55
N VAL A 60 -9.21 -2.69 5.09
CA VAL A 60 -7.79 -3.00 4.81
C VAL A 60 -7.43 -2.86 3.35
N ASP A 61 -8.39 -2.94 2.45
CA ASP A 61 -8.19 -2.71 1.00
C ASP A 61 -8.76 -1.36 0.52
N LYS A 62 -8.69 -0.34 1.39
CA LYS A 62 -8.95 1.05 0.98
C LYS A 62 -7.79 1.98 1.31
N ALA A 63 -6.56 1.51 1.05
CA ALA A 63 -5.43 2.42 0.94
C ALA A 63 -5.69 3.38 -0.23
N LEU A 64 -6.18 4.59 0.06
CA LEU A 64 -6.42 5.61 -0.96
C LEU A 64 -5.13 6.00 -1.68
N PHE A 65 -4.00 5.91 -0.97
CA PHE A 65 -2.66 6.09 -1.51
C PHE A 65 -1.66 5.12 -0.87
N THR A 66 -0.69 4.71 -1.67
CA THR A 66 0.43 3.84 -1.33
C THR A 66 1.75 4.51 -1.74
N GLU A 67 2.88 3.98 -1.28
CA GLU A 67 4.20 4.45 -1.74
C GLU A 67 4.37 4.34 -3.26
N ARG A 68 3.69 3.40 -3.92
CA ARG A 68 3.70 3.30 -5.39
C ARG A 68 3.02 4.49 -6.06
N ASP A 69 2.00 5.06 -5.43
CA ASP A 69 1.30 6.23 -5.96
C ASP A 69 2.20 7.47 -5.89
N VAL A 70 3.09 7.55 -4.90
CA VAL A 70 4.15 8.57 -4.84
C VAL A 70 5.09 8.42 -6.03
N GLY A 71 5.60 7.21 -6.29
CA GLY A 71 6.48 6.96 -7.44
C GLY A 71 5.79 7.29 -8.76
N THR A 72 4.53 6.87 -8.93
CA THR A 72 3.73 7.15 -10.12
C THR A 72 3.52 8.65 -10.32
N LEU A 73 3.22 9.40 -9.24
CA LEU A 73 3.06 10.85 -9.31
C LEU A 73 4.37 11.53 -9.73
N VAL A 74 5.50 11.12 -9.17
CA VAL A 74 6.83 11.64 -9.55
C VAL A 74 7.11 11.37 -11.02
N ASP A 75 6.92 10.13 -11.48
CA ASP A 75 7.17 9.73 -12.86
C ASP A 75 6.31 10.52 -13.84
N GLN A 76 5.02 10.74 -13.52
CA GLN A 76 4.13 11.58 -14.33
C GLN A 76 4.65 13.02 -14.47
N TRP A 77 5.15 13.61 -13.39
CA TRP A 77 5.71 14.95 -13.43
C TRP A 77 7.03 15.00 -14.20
N VAL A 78 7.91 14.02 -14.01
CA VAL A 78 9.18 13.90 -14.75
C VAL A 78 8.91 13.75 -16.26
N GLN A 79 7.94 12.92 -16.66
CA GLN A 79 7.55 12.76 -18.07
C GLN A 79 7.03 14.05 -18.70
N LYS A 80 6.43 14.95 -17.91
CA LYS A 80 5.97 16.28 -18.36
C LYS A 80 7.12 17.30 -18.47
N GLY A 81 8.35 16.94 -18.09
CA GLY A 81 9.50 17.83 -18.03
C GLY A 81 9.86 18.28 -16.61
N GLY A 82 9.22 17.71 -15.60
CA GLY A 82 9.42 18.01 -14.19
C GLY A 82 8.82 19.35 -13.75
N VAL A 83 8.79 19.57 -12.44
CA VAL A 83 8.41 20.86 -11.87
C VAL A 83 9.52 21.88 -12.18
N SER A 84 9.19 22.91 -12.96
CA SER A 84 10.15 23.92 -13.41
C SER A 84 9.67 25.37 -13.21
N LEU A 85 8.36 25.57 -13.08
CA LEU A 85 7.74 26.88 -12.83
C LEU A 85 7.03 26.93 -11.47
N VAL A 86 6.80 28.15 -10.98
CA VAL A 86 6.02 28.40 -9.74
C VAL A 86 4.60 27.83 -9.87
N SER A 87 3.96 28.00 -11.03
CA SER A 87 2.65 27.41 -11.31
C SER A 87 2.66 25.89 -11.27
N ASP A 88 3.73 25.26 -11.78
CA ASP A 88 3.89 23.80 -11.74
C ASP A 88 4.07 23.33 -10.30
N TYR A 89 4.81 24.07 -9.48
CA TYR A 89 5.00 23.77 -8.08
C TYR A 89 3.67 23.77 -7.32
N HIS A 90 2.82 24.79 -7.53
CA HIS A 90 1.49 24.82 -6.92
C HIS A 90 0.60 23.65 -7.38
N ALA A 91 0.65 23.31 -8.67
CA ALA A 91 -0.10 22.19 -9.22
C ALA A 91 0.39 20.83 -8.68
N PHE A 92 1.71 20.66 -8.57
CA PHE A 92 2.34 19.49 -7.97
C PHE A 92 1.95 19.35 -6.50
N ARG A 93 2.07 20.43 -5.71
CA ARG A 93 1.69 20.45 -4.29
C ARG A 93 0.23 20.10 -4.07
N LYS A 94 -0.68 20.55 -4.93
CA LYS A 94 -2.11 20.20 -4.86
C LYS A 94 -2.36 18.68 -5.00
N ALA A 95 -1.53 17.98 -5.77
CA ALA A 95 -1.59 16.53 -5.90
C ALA A 95 -0.79 15.80 -4.81
N TRP A 96 0.37 16.35 -4.42
CA TRP A 96 1.31 15.74 -3.47
C TRP A 96 0.83 15.81 -2.01
N ASP A 97 0.28 16.95 -1.59
CA ASP A 97 -0.14 17.19 -0.21
C ASP A 97 -1.14 16.17 0.34
N PRO A 98 -2.24 15.85 -0.36
CA PRO A 98 -3.16 14.82 0.12
C PRO A 98 -2.52 13.43 0.18
N VAL A 99 -1.61 13.11 -0.76
CA VAL A 99 -0.89 11.82 -0.79
C VAL A 99 0.04 11.70 0.42
N GLN A 100 0.90 12.70 0.64
CA GLN A 100 1.82 12.73 1.78
C GLN A 100 1.06 12.69 3.12
N ALA A 101 0.04 13.52 3.28
CA ALA A 101 -0.75 13.56 4.51
C ALA A 101 -1.41 12.21 4.81
N TYR A 102 -1.92 11.53 3.78
CA TYR A 102 -2.52 10.21 3.91
C TYR A 102 -1.49 9.16 4.36
N LEU A 103 -0.32 9.11 3.71
CA LEU A 103 0.70 8.11 4.02
C LEU A 103 1.25 8.26 5.43
N VAL A 104 1.48 9.49 5.89
CA VAL A 104 1.91 9.78 7.26
C VAL A 104 0.79 9.43 8.25
N SER A 105 -0.45 9.85 7.98
CA SER A 105 -1.59 9.61 8.88
C SER A 105 -1.93 8.12 9.02
N LYS A 106 -1.67 7.31 8.00
CA LYS A 106 -1.90 5.86 8.03
C LYS A 106 -0.68 5.06 8.49
N SER A 107 0.41 5.74 8.86
CA SER A 107 1.70 5.12 9.20
C SER A 107 2.19 4.15 8.11
N HIS A 108 1.90 4.46 6.86
CA HIS A 108 2.46 3.76 5.71
C HIS A 108 3.92 4.16 5.48
N VAL A 109 4.27 5.40 5.86
CA VAL A 109 5.64 5.88 6.00
C VAL A 109 5.86 6.29 7.46
N GLU A 110 7.06 6.08 7.99
CA GLU A 110 7.39 6.43 9.37
C GLU A 110 7.43 7.96 9.54
N SER A 111 7.84 8.68 8.49
CA SER A 111 7.75 10.14 8.45
C SER A 111 7.78 10.73 7.03
N ALA A 112 7.43 12.02 6.93
CA ALA A 112 7.52 12.78 5.68
C ALA A 112 8.96 12.89 5.13
N GLU A 113 9.96 12.67 5.98
CA GLU A 113 11.38 12.58 5.63
C GLU A 113 11.66 11.56 4.52
N GLU A 114 11.00 10.42 4.54
CA GLU A 114 11.18 9.36 3.54
C GLU A 114 10.74 9.81 2.14
N LEU A 115 9.80 10.75 2.10
CA LEU A 115 9.26 11.30 0.88
C LEU A 115 10.09 12.46 0.32
N LYS A 116 11.13 12.94 1.03
CA LYS A 116 11.99 14.04 0.56
C LYS A 116 12.73 13.72 -0.73
N LYS A 117 13.21 12.48 -0.86
CA LYS A 117 13.90 12.01 -2.07
C LYS A 117 12.96 12.00 -3.28
N PRO A 118 11.80 11.31 -3.26
CA PRO A 118 10.88 11.34 -4.39
C PRO A 118 10.32 12.75 -4.67
N PHE A 119 10.08 13.56 -3.63
CA PHE A 119 9.68 14.96 -3.80
C PHE A 119 10.68 15.76 -4.63
N TYR A 120 11.97 15.62 -4.32
CA TYR A 120 13.04 16.27 -5.06
C TYR A 120 13.17 15.75 -6.50
N GLN A 121 12.93 14.45 -6.71
CA GLN A 121 12.99 13.84 -8.04
C GLN A 121 11.89 14.33 -9.00
N ALA A 122 10.78 14.87 -8.48
CA ALA A 122 9.71 15.43 -9.31
C ALA A 122 10.10 16.75 -10.02
N PHE A 123 11.14 17.42 -9.57
CA PHE A 123 11.62 18.66 -10.19
C PHE A 123 12.37 18.37 -11.49
N SER A 124 12.37 19.34 -12.41
CA SER A 124 13.17 19.23 -13.64
C SER A 124 14.65 19.06 -13.34
N ASP A 125 15.40 18.35 -14.19
CA ASP A 125 16.83 18.08 -14.00
C ASP A 125 17.65 19.37 -13.84
N GLY A 126 17.30 20.42 -14.59
CA GLY A 126 17.93 21.73 -14.48
C GLY A 126 17.69 22.39 -13.13
N PHE A 127 16.50 22.22 -12.55
CA PHE A 127 16.18 22.77 -11.23
C PHE A 127 16.80 21.94 -10.10
N GLN A 128 16.80 20.61 -10.24
CA GLN A 128 17.54 19.69 -9.39
C GLN A 128 19.04 20.05 -9.33
N SER A 129 19.69 20.30 -10.48
CA SER A 129 21.08 20.74 -10.51
C SER A 129 21.28 22.03 -9.72
N ARG A 130 20.45 23.05 -9.94
CA ARG A 130 20.55 24.34 -9.23
C ARG A 130 20.38 24.21 -7.72
N ILE A 131 19.45 23.36 -7.27
CA ILE A 131 19.27 23.07 -5.84
C ILE A 131 20.54 22.43 -5.27
N ARG A 132 21.12 21.43 -5.95
CA ARG A 132 22.38 20.81 -5.54
C ARG A 132 23.54 21.80 -5.48
N ASP A 133 23.68 22.63 -6.51
CA ASP A 133 24.75 23.62 -6.62
C ASP A 133 24.66 24.65 -5.48
N GLN A 134 23.44 25.07 -5.12
CA GLN A 134 23.22 25.99 -4.00
C GLN A 134 23.56 25.32 -2.65
N LEU A 135 23.16 24.07 -2.44
CA LEU A 135 23.46 23.32 -1.21
C LEU A 135 24.97 23.08 -1.03
N ILE A 136 25.73 22.87 -2.11
CA ILE A 136 27.19 22.73 -2.06
C ILE A 136 27.85 24.07 -1.74
N LYS A 137 27.35 25.15 -2.32
CA LYS A 137 27.88 26.51 -2.13
C LYS A 137 27.68 27.04 -0.71
N ASP A 138 26.54 26.74 -0.07
CA ASP A 138 26.27 27.18 1.31
C ASP A 138 27.02 26.37 2.37
N ASN A 139 27.71 25.28 1.97
CA ASN A 139 28.48 24.39 2.85
C ASN A 139 30.01 24.57 2.68
N THR A 140 30.43 25.60 1.92
CA THR A 140 31.83 25.99 1.69
C THR A 140 32.05 27.42 2.17
#